data_AF-E6VIC4-F1
#
_entry.id   AF-E6VIC4-F1
#
_cell.length_a   1.000
_cell.length_b   1.000
_cell.length_c   1.000
_cell.angle_alpha   90.00
_cell.angle_beta   90.00
_cell.angle_gamma   90.00
#
_symmetry.space_group_name_H-M   'P 1'
#
loop_
_entity.id
_entity.type
_entity.pdbx_description
1 polymer ?
#
loop_
_entity_poly.entity_id
_entity_poly.type
_entity_poly.pdbx_seq_one_letter_code
_entity_poly.pdbx_strand_id
1 'polypeptide(L)'
;MSGSGTDRSKPAAALDGPVVILVEPQLGENIGMCARAMGNFGLTRLRLVKPRDGWPNIAATRASAGADHILNAVELFDSVADAVADCALLFATTARAHDQAKPVRGPEAAAQEIVASIATGVTAGILFGRERHGLENDEVALANRIVTFPVNPAFASLNLAQAVLLMGYEWFKHATGGALPFAMPERSEPASQHQMQAFFDNLVAELDRVEFLCPPEKRDTMLVNLRNIFTRMDPTKQDIHTLHGAIMAIAEGRKGPAKGGVLDGEQATRLRALLAERAAAGGPDAEGGSLRGLARMLRRNPTDAERLLWEHLRKDRRFAGTFKRQTPVGRHIPDFVSFPHRIAIELVNPDESDAIVRDRAMRKAWLEARDYRVALVAATDVTGDIAAVLARLEAVLARA
;
A
#
# COMPACT_ATOMS: atom_id res chain seq x y z
N MET A 1 -15.38 -6.88 -3.19
CA MET A 1 -15.20 -5.89 -4.28
C MET A 1 -15.46 -6.61 -5.59
N SER A 2 -16.68 -6.53 -6.11
CA SER A 2 -17.09 -7.18 -7.36
C SER A 2 -17.75 -6.12 -8.24
N GLY A 3 -17.02 -5.66 -9.26
CA GLY A 3 -17.51 -4.69 -10.23
C GLY A 3 -16.35 -4.01 -10.95
N SER A 4 -16.20 -4.31 -12.25
CA SER A 4 -15.49 -3.66 -13.37
C SER A 4 -14.27 -2.73 -13.17
N GLY A 5 -13.71 -2.52 -11.98
CA GLY A 5 -12.67 -1.51 -11.71
C GLY A 5 -13.14 -0.06 -11.89
N THR A 6 -14.37 0.18 -12.34
CA THR A 6 -14.93 1.51 -12.58
C THR A 6 -15.39 2.12 -11.25
N ASP A 7 -14.73 3.19 -10.83
CA ASP A 7 -15.11 3.95 -9.64
C ASP A 7 -16.08 5.07 -10.01
N ARG A 8 -17.38 4.84 -9.77
CA ARG A 8 -18.46 5.81 -10.08
C ARG A 8 -18.47 7.03 -9.14
N SER A 9 -17.64 7.04 -8.09
CA SER A 9 -17.51 8.20 -7.21
C SER A 9 -16.58 9.29 -7.76
N LYS A 10 -15.75 8.95 -8.75
CA LYS A 10 -14.84 9.91 -9.39
C LYS A 10 -15.60 10.79 -10.39
N PRO A 11 -15.32 12.11 -10.43
CA PRO A 11 -15.90 12.98 -11.44
C PRO A 11 -15.42 12.55 -12.83
N ALA A 12 -16.31 12.59 -13.82
CA ALA A 12 -15.93 12.41 -15.21
C ALA A 12 -14.95 13.52 -15.62
N ALA A 13 -13.95 13.18 -16.42
CA ALA A 13 -13.08 14.20 -17.01
C ALA A 13 -13.92 15.04 -17.99
N ALA A 14 -14.28 16.26 -17.59
CA ALA A 14 -14.99 17.21 -18.44
C ALA A 14 -14.00 17.81 -19.45
N LEU A 15 -13.68 17.04 -20.48
CA LEU A 15 -12.77 17.43 -21.55
C LEU A 15 -13.57 17.70 -22.82
N ASP A 16 -13.31 18.83 -23.46
CA ASP A 16 -13.81 19.09 -24.81
C ASP A 16 -13.02 18.22 -25.78
N GLY A 17 -13.66 17.18 -26.31
CA GLY A 17 -13.05 16.22 -27.22
C GLY A 17 -13.39 16.44 -28.69
N PRO A 18 -12.62 15.80 -29.60
CA PRO A 18 -12.99 15.75 -31.00
C PRO A 18 -14.33 15.05 -31.19
N VAL A 19 -14.99 15.36 -32.31
CA VAL A 19 -16.17 14.66 -32.76
C VAL A 19 -15.76 13.32 -33.37
N VAL A 20 -16.30 12.23 -32.84
CA VAL A 20 -16.16 10.90 -33.46
C VAL A 20 -17.28 10.73 -34.46
N ILE A 21 -16.94 10.44 -35.72
CA ILE A 21 -17.91 10.36 -36.82
C ILE A 21 -17.81 8.97 -37.44
N LEU A 22 -18.87 8.18 -37.34
CA LEU A 22 -18.95 6.84 -37.92
C LEU A 22 -19.74 6.89 -39.21
N VAL A 23 -19.08 6.54 -40.32
CA VAL A 23 -19.67 6.57 -41.66
C VAL A 23 -20.19 5.19 -42.03
N GLU A 24 -21.51 5.10 -42.18
CA GLU A 24 -22.27 3.89 -42.52
C GLU A 24 -21.84 2.64 -41.72
N PRO A 25 -21.78 2.71 -40.37
CA PRO A 25 -21.46 1.54 -39.56
C PRO A 25 -22.44 0.41 -39.84
N GLN A 26 -21.92 -0.82 -40.02
CA GLN A 26 -22.73 -1.95 -40.46
C GLN A 26 -23.51 -2.60 -39.31
N LEU A 27 -22.92 -2.66 -38.11
CA LEU A 27 -23.50 -3.38 -36.97
C LEU A 27 -23.74 -2.45 -35.78
N GLY A 28 -24.92 -2.56 -35.17
CA GLY A 28 -25.25 -1.84 -33.92
C GLY A 28 -24.26 -2.15 -32.80
N GLU A 29 -23.79 -3.39 -32.69
CA GLU A 29 -22.77 -3.79 -31.72
C GLU A 29 -21.47 -2.98 -31.87
N ASN A 30 -21.03 -2.71 -33.10
CA ASN A 30 -19.82 -1.90 -33.33
C ASN A 30 -20.04 -0.46 -32.89
N ILE A 31 -21.22 0.12 -33.11
CA ILE A 31 -21.56 1.47 -32.61
C ILE A 31 -21.48 1.49 -31.07
N GLY A 32 -22.07 0.49 -30.41
CA GLY A 32 -22.01 0.36 -28.95
C GLY A 32 -20.58 0.19 -28.43
N MET A 33 -19.77 -0.65 -29.08
CA MET A 33 -18.35 -0.82 -28.73
C MET A 33 -17.54 0.46 -28.97
N CYS A 34 -17.86 1.26 -30.00
CA CYS A 34 -17.26 2.58 -30.21
C CYS A 34 -17.63 3.54 -29.07
N ALA A 35 -18.91 3.61 -28.69
CA ALA A 35 -19.33 4.44 -27.56
C ALA A 35 -18.67 4.02 -26.25
N ARG A 36 -18.50 2.72 -26.02
CA ARG A 36 -17.73 2.21 -24.88
C ARG A 36 -16.26 2.67 -24.93
N ALA A 37 -15.62 2.57 -26.09
CA ALA A 37 -14.25 3.02 -26.30
C ALA A 37 -14.10 4.53 -26.06
N MET A 38 -15.07 5.32 -26.55
CA MET A 38 -15.16 6.76 -26.30
C MET A 38 -15.29 7.08 -24.80
N GLY A 39 -16.20 6.39 -24.10
CA GLY A 39 -16.42 6.57 -22.67
C GLY A 39 -15.19 6.22 -21.81
N ASN A 40 -14.39 5.22 -22.22
CA ASN A 40 -13.12 4.90 -21.54
C ASN A 40 -12.12 6.07 -21.56
N PHE A 41 -12.21 6.92 -22.57
CA PHE A 41 -11.24 7.97 -22.86
C PHE A 41 -11.86 9.36 -22.84
N GLY A 42 -13.05 9.55 -22.24
CA GLY A 42 -13.66 10.87 -22.07
C GLY A 42 -14.16 11.54 -23.35
N LEU A 43 -14.28 10.81 -24.47
CA LEU A 43 -14.91 11.32 -25.69
C LEU A 43 -16.43 11.22 -25.56
N THR A 44 -17.15 12.29 -25.89
CA THR A 44 -18.60 12.38 -25.63
C THR A 44 -19.45 12.67 -26.88
N ARG A 45 -18.85 13.20 -27.94
CA ARG A 45 -19.54 13.66 -29.16
C ARG A 45 -19.47 12.60 -30.24
N LEU A 46 -20.60 11.95 -30.52
CA LEU A 46 -20.73 10.90 -31.54
C LEU A 46 -21.70 11.34 -32.64
N ARG A 47 -21.25 11.30 -33.89
CA ARG A 47 -22.08 11.50 -35.08
C ARG A 47 -22.17 10.21 -35.87
N LEU A 48 -23.36 9.87 -36.35
CA LEU A 48 -23.60 8.74 -37.24
C LEU A 48 -24.05 9.24 -38.61
N VAL A 49 -23.40 8.76 -39.66
CA VAL A 49 -23.85 8.99 -41.04
C VAL A 49 -24.47 7.70 -41.55
N LYS A 50 -25.76 7.72 -41.87
CA LYS A 50 -26.48 6.58 -42.49
C LYS A 50 -26.15 5.19 -41.90
N PRO A 51 -26.34 4.96 -40.58
CA PRO A 51 -26.09 3.65 -39.98
C PRO A 51 -26.96 2.58 -40.67
N ARG A 52 -26.35 1.48 -41.11
CA ARG A 52 -27.00 0.49 -41.98
C ARG A 52 -28.25 -0.13 -41.37
N ASP A 53 -28.18 -0.50 -40.10
CA ASP A 53 -29.27 -1.13 -39.34
C ASP A 53 -30.19 -0.09 -38.66
N GLY A 54 -30.05 1.19 -39.02
CA GLY A 54 -30.82 2.30 -38.46
C GLY A 54 -30.41 2.71 -37.05
N TRP A 55 -31.08 3.76 -36.55
CA TRP A 55 -30.87 4.33 -35.22
C TRP A 55 -32.21 4.82 -34.63
N PRO A 56 -32.51 4.62 -33.33
CA PRO A 56 -31.70 3.96 -32.29
C PRO A 56 -31.63 2.43 -32.45
N ASN A 57 -30.60 1.80 -31.86
CA ASN A 57 -30.35 0.36 -32.00
C ASN A 57 -30.09 -0.32 -30.64
N ILE A 58 -30.88 -1.35 -30.31
CA ILE A 58 -30.79 -2.08 -29.03
C ILE A 58 -29.45 -2.81 -28.85
N ALA A 59 -28.87 -3.33 -29.94
CA ALA A 59 -27.59 -4.00 -29.88
C ALA A 59 -26.46 -3.03 -29.51
N ALA A 60 -26.54 -1.77 -29.99
CA ALA A 60 -25.63 -0.71 -29.57
C ALA A 60 -25.72 -0.42 -28.07
N THR A 61 -26.93 -0.28 -27.53
CA THR A 61 -27.16 -0.08 -26.08
C THR A 61 -26.56 -1.23 -25.27
N ARG A 62 -26.76 -2.48 -25.69
CA ARG A 62 -26.21 -3.65 -24.99
C ARG A 62 -24.68 -3.68 -25.02
N ALA A 63 -24.07 -3.30 -26.14
CA ALA A 63 -22.62 -3.29 -26.32
C ALA A 63 -21.92 -2.07 -25.68
N SER A 64 -22.65 -1.00 -25.35
CA SER A 64 -22.13 0.24 -24.74
C SER A 64 -21.49 0.04 -23.37
N ALA A 65 -21.91 -1.00 -22.64
CA ALA A 65 -21.46 -1.31 -21.29
C ALA A 65 -21.52 -0.11 -20.31
N GLY A 66 -22.56 0.73 -20.41
CA GLY A 66 -22.78 1.88 -19.53
C GLY A 66 -22.39 3.24 -20.12
N ALA A 67 -21.94 3.26 -21.38
CA ALA A 67 -21.71 4.50 -22.15
C ALA A 67 -23.01 5.07 -22.77
N ASP A 68 -24.17 4.86 -22.12
CA ASP A 68 -25.48 5.20 -22.67
C ASP A 68 -25.65 6.71 -22.88
N HIS A 69 -24.99 7.53 -22.05
CA HIS A 69 -24.99 8.98 -22.20
C HIS A 69 -24.44 9.45 -23.56
N ILE A 70 -23.48 8.73 -24.14
CA ILE A 70 -22.96 9.02 -25.49
C ILE A 70 -24.00 8.64 -26.54
N LEU A 71 -24.63 7.47 -26.40
CA LEU A 71 -25.65 6.99 -27.33
C LEU A 71 -26.90 7.89 -27.35
N ASN A 72 -27.30 8.40 -26.18
CA ASN A 72 -28.45 9.31 -26.04
C ASN A 72 -28.19 10.70 -26.65
N ALA A 73 -26.92 11.07 -26.85
CA ALA A 73 -26.50 12.34 -27.41
C ALA A 73 -26.02 12.23 -28.87
N VAL A 74 -26.28 11.10 -29.53
CA VAL A 74 -25.89 10.89 -30.94
C VAL A 74 -26.62 11.87 -31.85
N GLU A 75 -25.86 12.50 -32.73
CA GLU A 75 -26.38 13.29 -33.85
C GLU A 75 -26.38 12.42 -35.12
N LEU A 76 -27.52 12.37 -35.82
CA LEU A 76 -27.70 11.58 -37.03
C LEU A 76 -27.66 12.47 -38.28
N PHE A 77 -26.92 12.05 -39.31
CA PHE A 77 -26.76 12.78 -40.56
C PHE A 77 -27.00 11.88 -41.78
N ASP A 78 -27.50 12.51 -42.85
CA ASP A 78 -27.73 11.85 -44.15
C ASP A 78 -26.49 11.86 -45.04
N SER A 79 -25.51 12.72 -44.79
CA SER A 79 -24.28 12.80 -45.58
C SER A 79 -23.06 13.07 -44.71
N VAL A 80 -21.88 12.66 -45.20
CA VAL A 80 -20.60 12.97 -44.53
C VAL A 80 -20.37 14.48 -44.53
N ALA A 81 -20.72 15.18 -45.62
CA ALA A 81 -20.57 16.62 -45.73
C ALA A 81 -21.32 17.39 -44.63
N ASP A 82 -22.57 17.00 -44.35
CA ASP A 82 -23.35 17.61 -43.28
C ASP A 82 -22.77 17.30 -41.89
N ALA A 83 -22.31 16.06 -41.70
CA ALA A 83 -21.73 15.60 -40.44
C ALA A 83 -20.40 16.28 -40.10
N VAL A 84 -19.71 16.90 -41.07
CA VAL A 84 -18.41 17.55 -40.86
C VAL A 84 -18.46 19.07 -41.07
N ALA A 85 -19.63 19.65 -41.36
CA ALA A 85 -19.75 21.03 -41.80
C ALA A 85 -19.18 22.08 -40.83
N ASP A 86 -19.21 21.80 -39.52
CA ASP A 86 -18.67 22.65 -38.45
C ASP A 86 -17.23 22.28 -38.04
N CYS A 87 -16.64 21.22 -38.59
CA CYS A 87 -15.28 20.76 -38.26
C CYS A 87 -14.25 21.53 -39.09
N ALA A 88 -13.51 22.45 -38.48
CA ALA A 88 -12.42 23.15 -39.18
C ALA A 88 -11.13 22.31 -39.29
N LEU A 89 -10.99 21.29 -38.43
CA LEU A 89 -9.94 20.28 -38.53
C LEU A 89 -10.56 18.88 -38.58
N LEU A 90 -10.32 18.16 -39.67
CA LEU A 90 -10.91 16.86 -39.95
C LEU A 90 -9.84 15.84 -40.34
N PHE A 91 -9.88 14.69 -39.67
CA PHE A 91 -9.01 13.55 -39.94
C PHE A 91 -9.80 12.39 -40.54
N ALA A 92 -9.30 11.78 -41.61
CA ALA A 92 -9.84 10.55 -42.18
C ALA A 92 -8.96 9.35 -41.79
N THR A 93 -9.56 8.32 -41.17
CA THR A 93 -8.84 7.09 -40.81
C THR A 93 -8.88 6.07 -41.94
N THR A 94 -7.72 5.56 -42.36
CA THR A 94 -7.63 4.55 -43.43
C THR A 94 -6.34 3.74 -43.32
N ALA A 95 -6.44 2.44 -43.62
CA ALA A 95 -5.30 1.54 -43.73
C ALA A 95 -4.72 1.50 -45.16
N ARG A 96 -5.44 2.07 -46.14
CA ARG A 96 -5.04 2.04 -47.55
C ARG A 96 -4.28 3.30 -47.91
N ALA A 97 -3.28 3.15 -48.77
CA ALA A 97 -2.73 4.31 -49.46
C ALA A 97 -3.81 4.87 -50.39
N HIS A 98 -4.07 6.17 -50.30
CA HIS A 98 -4.89 6.90 -51.25
C HIS A 98 -3.95 7.80 -52.06
N ASP A 99 -4.19 7.93 -53.37
CA ASP A 99 -3.39 8.78 -54.27
C ASP A 99 -3.65 10.29 -54.08
N GLN A 100 -4.29 10.66 -52.97
CA GLN A 100 -4.59 12.05 -52.65
C GLN A 100 -3.39 12.71 -52.00
N ALA A 101 -3.00 13.89 -52.48
CA ALA A 101 -1.92 14.71 -51.93
C ALA A 101 -2.31 15.37 -50.59
N LYS A 102 -2.53 14.55 -49.55
CA LYS A 102 -2.86 14.98 -48.19
C LYS A 102 -1.76 14.58 -47.21
N PRO A 103 -1.46 15.38 -46.19
CA PRO A 103 -0.50 14.97 -45.17
C PRO A 103 -1.03 13.76 -44.39
N VAL A 104 -0.17 12.76 -44.23
CA VAL A 104 -0.44 11.53 -43.46
C VAL A 104 0.15 11.68 -42.06
N ARG A 105 -0.58 11.18 -41.05
CA ARG A 105 -0.19 11.18 -39.64
C ARG A 105 -0.37 9.81 -39.02
N GLY A 106 0.48 9.50 -38.05
CA GLY A 106 0.19 8.45 -37.07
C GLY A 106 -0.81 8.95 -36.03
N PRO A 107 -1.40 8.04 -35.23
CA PRO A 107 -2.43 8.39 -34.24
C PRO A 107 -1.92 9.35 -33.15
N GLU A 108 -0.67 9.21 -32.71
CA GLU A 108 -0.04 10.11 -31.73
C GLU A 108 0.06 11.56 -32.26
N ALA A 109 0.61 11.74 -33.47
CA ALA A 109 0.75 13.07 -34.08
C ALA A 109 -0.61 13.73 -34.36
N ALA A 110 -1.60 12.94 -34.82
CA ALA A 110 -2.96 13.43 -35.01
C ALA A 110 -3.60 13.88 -33.69
N ALA A 111 -3.43 13.11 -32.61
CA ALA A 111 -3.93 13.46 -31.29
C ALA A 111 -3.32 14.78 -30.77
N GLN A 112 -2.02 15.00 -30.96
CA GLN A 112 -1.37 16.27 -30.60
C GLN A 112 -1.96 17.47 -31.36
N GLU A 113 -2.16 17.34 -32.67
CA GLU A 113 -2.77 18.39 -33.50
C GLU A 113 -4.22 18.67 -33.07
N ILE A 114 -4.99 17.63 -32.72
CA ILE A 114 -6.36 17.76 -32.22
C ILE A 114 -6.39 18.52 -30.89
N VAL A 115 -5.55 18.12 -29.92
CA VAL A 115 -5.48 18.77 -28.60
C VAL A 115 -5.11 20.25 -28.75
N ALA A 116 -4.09 20.55 -29.55
CA ALA A 116 -3.67 21.93 -29.81
C ALA A 116 -4.77 22.77 -30.46
N SER A 117 -5.54 22.19 -31.39
CA SER A 117 -6.61 22.91 -32.09
C SER A 117 -7.84 23.13 -31.21
N ILE A 118 -8.23 22.14 -30.41
CA ILE A 118 -9.35 22.29 -29.48
C ILE A 118 -9.02 23.35 -28.43
N ALA A 119 -7.76 23.43 -27.96
CA ALA A 119 -7.32 24.45 -27.03
C ALA A 119 -7.47 25.89 -27.57
N THR A 120 -7.54 26.07 -28.89
CA THR A 120 -7.81 27.37 -29.54
C THR A 120 -9.29 27.57 -29.89
N GLY A 121 -10.19 26.68 -29.45
CA GLY A 121 -11.62 26.74 -29.73
C GLY A 121 -12.05 26.17 -31.08
N VAL A 122 -11.15 25.47 -31.78
CA VAL A 122 -11.47 24.85 -33.08
C VAL A 122 -12.19 23.51 -32.88
N THR A 123 -13.30 23.32 -33.59
CA THR A 123 -13.96 22.00 -33.68
C THR A 123 -13.11 21.05 -34.53
N ALA A 124 -12.61 19.99 -33.89
CA ALA A 124 -11.92 18.89 -34.55
C ALA A 124 -12.83 17.67 -34.70
N GLY A 125 -12.70 16.93 -35.80
CA GLY A 125 -13.45 15.70 -36.08
C GLY A 125 -12.57 14.57 -36.61
N ILE A 126 -12.98 13.32 -36.36
CA ILE A 126 -12.30 12.12 -36.85
C ILE A 126 -13.34 11.21 -37.53
N LEU A 127 -13.14 10.97 -38.83
CA LEU A 127 -13.93 10.06 -39.66
C LEU A 127 -13.42 8.63 -39.53
N PHE A 128 -14.35 7.71 -39.26
CA PHE A 128 -14.14 6.28 -39.32
C PHE A 128 -15.11 5.67 -40.33
N GLY A 129 -14.57 4.89 -41.25
CA GLY A 129 -15.35 4.29 -42.33
C GLY A 129 -15.98 2.94 -41.99
N ARG A 130 -16.62 2.38 -43.01
CA ARG A 130 -17.30 1.06 -42.98
C ARG A 130 -16.30 -0.05 -42.64
N GLU A 131 -16.73 -1.08 -41.93
CA GLU A 131 -15.87 -2.16 -41.43
C GLU A 131 -15.11 -2.91 -42.53
N ARG A 132 -15.75 -3.10 -43.69
CA ARG A 132 -15.17 -3.88 -44.81
C ARG A 132 -14.43 -3.03 -45.83
N HIS A 133 -14.91 -1.81 -46.08
CA HIS A 133 -14.49 -1.00 -47.21
C HIS A 133 -13.75 0.27 -46.80
N GLY A 134 -13.79 0.64 -45.51
CA GLY A 134 -13.23 1.89 -45.01
C GLY A 134 -14.04 3.09 -45.50
N LEU A 135 -13.33 4.22 -45.62
CA LEU A 135 -13.86 5.45 -46.20
C LEU A 135 -13.70 5.42 -47.73
N GLU A 136 -14.66 5.98 -48.43
CA GLU A 136 -14.60 6.20 -49.87
C GLU A 136 -13.66 7.37 -50.21
N ASN A 137 -13.24 7.46 -51.47
CA ASN A 137 -12.26 8.46 -51.87
C ASN A 137 -12.78 9.90 -51.71
N ASP A 138 -14.04 10.14 -52.04
CA ASP A 138 -14.71 11.43 -51.85
C ASP A 138 -14.88 11.77 -50.35
N GLU A 139 -15.14 10.79 -49.49
CA GLU A 139 -15.18 10.96 -48.04
C GLU A 139 -13.80 11.33 -47.47
N VAL A 140 -12.73 10.67 -47.92
CA VAL A 140 -11.34 11.03 -47.57
C VAL A 140 -10.99 12.43 -48.12
N ALA A 141 -11.55 12.81 -49.27
CA ALA A 141 -11.30 14.10 -49.90
C ALA A 141 -11.78 15.28 -49.03
N LEU A 142 -12.80 15.08 -48.19
CA LEU A 142 -13.30 16.11 -47.26
C LEU A 142 -12.32 16.39 -46.10
N ALA A 143 -11.49 15.43 -45.70
CA ALA A 143 -10.61 15.57 -44.53
C ALA A 143 -9.38 16.44 -44.81
N ASN A 144 -8.90 17.21 -43.83
CA ASN A 144 -7.64 17.95 -43.97
C ASN A 144 -6.44 17.02 -44.00
N ARG A 145 -6.51 15.89 -43.28
CA ARG A 145 -5.40 14.97 -43.02
C ARG A 145 -5.86 13.52 -43.05
N ILE A 146 -4.93 12.62 -43.35
CA ILE A 146 -5.12 11.18 -43.24
C ILE A 146 -4.46 10.68 -41.96
N VAL A 147 -5.13 9.79 -41.23
CA VAL A 147 -4.53 9.00 -40.15
C VAL A 147 -4.42 7.56 -40.60
N THR A 148 -3.21 7.01 -40.47
CA THR A 148 -2.94 5.59 -40.67
C THR A 148 -2.25 5.01 -39.44
N PHE A 149 -2.60 3.78 -39.08
CA PHE A 149 -2.04 3.10 -37.93
C PHE A 149 -0.81 2.28 -38.36
N PRO A 150 0.29 2.27 -37.59
CA PRO A 150 1.47 1.45 -37.86
C PRO A 150 1.20 -0.02 -37.48
N VAL A 151 0.29 -0.67 -38.20
CA VAL A 151 -0.12 -2.07 -38.00
C VAL A 151 0.65 -3.00 -38.94
N ASN A 152 0.54 -4.32 -38.72
CA ASN A 152 1.09 -5.32 -39.62
C ASN A 152 0.54 -5.11 -41.05
N PRO A 153 1.37 -4.80 -42.07
CA PRO A 153 0.89 -4.56 -43.43
C PRO A 153 0.14 -5.75 -44.05
N ALA A 154 0.44 -6.99 -43.60
CA ALA A 154 -0.27 -8.19 -44.05
C ALA A 154 -1.66 -8.35 -43.42
N PHE A 155 -1.99 -7.57 -42.39
CA PHE A 155 -3.26 -7.63 -41.66
C PHE A 155 -3.64 -6.25 -41.11
N ALA A 156 -3.76 -5.28 -42.01
CA ALA A 156 -3.83 -3.86 -41.65
C ALA A 156 -5.23 -3.33 -41.29
N SER A 157 -6.29 -4.14 -41.47
CA SER A 157 -7.65 -3.74 -41.15
C SER A 157 -7.96 -3.94 -39.67
N LEU A 158 -8.11 -2.85 -38.94
CA LEU A 158 -8.57 -2.85 -37.56
C LEU A 158 -10.10 -2.88 -37.52
N ASN A 159 -10.66 -3.51 -36.48
CA ASN A 159 -12.09 -3.37 -36.19
C ASN A 159 -12.42 -1.88 -35.88
N LEU A 160 -13.62 -1.44 -36.28
CA LEU A 160 -14.06 -0.05 -36.11
C LEU A 160 -13.88 0.46 -34.67
N ALA A 161 -14.35 -0.29 -33.68
CA ALA A 161 -14.23 0.10 -32.27
C ALA A 161 -12.78 0.08 -31.79
N GLN A 162 -11.91 -0.76 -32.35
CA GLN A 162 -10.47 -0.77 -32.04
C GLN A 162 -9.77 0.48 -32.60
N ALA A 163 -10.12 0.92 -33.80
CA ALA A 163 -9.59 2.16 -34.36
C ALA A 163 -10.02 3.38 -33.52
N VAL A 164 -11.29 3.43 -33.11
CA VAL A 164 -11.80 4.47 -32.18
C VAL A 164 -11.09 4.39 -30.83
N LEU A 165 -10.86 3.19 -30.29
CA LEU A 165 -10.14 2.96 -29.04
C LEU A 165 -8.71 3.52 -29.10
N LEU A 166 -7.96 3.23 -30.17
CA LEU A 166 -6.58 3.73 -30.32
C LEU A 166 -6.53 5.25 -30.44
N MET A 167 -7.42 5.85 -31.23
CA MET A 167 -7.50 7.31 -31.34
C MET A 167 -7.93 7.96 -30.02
N GLY A 168 -8.92 7.38 -29.33
CA GLY A 168 -9.35 7.86 -28.02
C GLY A 168 -8.26 7.78 -26.97
N TYR A 169 -7.50 6.68 -26.95
CA TYR A 169 -6.36 6.51 -26.06
C TYR A 169 -5.29 7.58 -26.29
N GLU A 170 -4.85 7.76 -27.54
CA GLU A 170 -3.82 8.75 -27.88
C GLU A 170 -4.30 10.17 -27.56
N TRP A 171 -5.55 10.50 -27.90
CA TRP A 171 -6.15 11.79 -27.56
C TRP A 171 -6.19 12.02 -26.05
N PHE A 172 -6.72 11.09 -25.26
CA PHE A 172 -6.84 11.24 -23.82
C PHE A 172 -5.48 11.32 -23.12
N LYS A 173 -4.51 10.53 -23.58
CA LYS A 173 -3.11 10.59 -23.12
C LYS A 173 -2.54 12.00 -23.31
N HIS A 174 -2.73 12.60 -24.48
CA HIS A 174 -2.24 13.96 -24.74
C HIS A 174 -3.06 15.06 -24.03
N ALA A 175 -4.38 14.91 -23.93
CA ALA A 175 -5.25 15.87 -23.25
C ALA A 175 -5.04 15.91 -21.73
N THR A 176 -4.57 14.81 -21.13
CA THR A 176 -4.37 14.68 -19.67
C THR A 176 -2.90 14.65 -19.24
N GLY A 177 -1.97 14.78 -20.19
CA GLY A 177 -0.53 14.67 -19.92
C GLY A 177 -0.06 13.24 -19.61
N GLY A 178 -0.90 12.22 -19.80
CA GLY A 178 -0.54 10.81 -19.68
C GLY A 178 -0.33 10.32 -18.24
N ALA A 179 -0.86 11.05 -17.25
CA ALA A 179 -0.74 10.65 -15.86
C ALA A 179 -1.50 9.34 -15.58
N LEU A 180 -0.84 8.39 -14.90
CA LEU A 180 -1.46 7.15 -14.47
C LEU A 180 -2.43 7.40 -13.29
N PRO A 181 -3.51 6.63 -13.16
CA PRO A 181 -4.51 6.83 -12.11
C PRO A 181 -4.00 6.49 -10.69
N PHE A 182 -2.88 5.79 -10.60
CA PHE A 182 -2.19 5.48 -9.36
C PHE A 182 -0.69 5.37 -9.63
N ALA A 183 0.11 5.78 -8.64
CA ALA A 183 1.55 5.61 -8.61
C ALA A 183 1.93 4.82 -7.35
N MET A 184 3.18 4.41 -7.26
CA MET A 184 3.72 3.86 -6.01
C MET A 184 3.52 4.91 -4.89
N PRO A 185 2.97 4.53 -3.72
CA PRO A 185 2.82 5.48 -2.62
C PRO A 185 4.19 5.94 -2.13
N GLU A 186 4.50 7.23 -2.28
CA GLU A 186 5.70 7.82 -1.69
C GLU A 186 5.50 8.00 -0.19
N ARG A 187 6.08 7.09 0.61
CA ARG A 187 6.00 7.12 2.08
C ARG A 187 7.24 7.72 2.73
N SER A 188 8.31 7.88 1.98
CA SER A 188 9.60 8.40 2.45
C SER A 188 10.37 8.99 1.28
N GLU A 189 11.13 10.05 1.56
CA GLU A 189 12.05 10.66 0.59
C GLU A 189 13.20 9.71 0.22
N PRO A 190 13.84 9.90 -0.95
CA PRO A 190 15.07 9.20 -1.32
C PRO A 190 16.15 9.32 -0.25
N ALA A 191 16.93 8.24 -0.06
CA ALA A 191 18.07 8.24 0.84
C ALA A 191 19.19 9.11 0.26
N SER A 192 19.81 9.95 1.11
CA SER A 192 20.94 10.76 0.67
C SER A 192 22.18 9.90 0.44
N GLN A 193 23.13 10.39 -0.39
CA GLN A 193 24.43 9.74 -0.58
C GLN A 193 25.18 9.53 0.75
N HIS A 194 25.03 10.45 1.70
CA HIS A 194 25.61 10.31 3.03
C HIS A 194 25.00 9.14 3.82
N GLN A 195 23.67 8.97 3.78
CA GLN A 195 23.01 7.84 4.43
C GLN A 195 23.35 6.50 3.77
N MET A 196 23.44 6.50 2.44
CA MET A 196 23.92 5.35 1.66
C MET A 196 25.34 4.97 2.06
N GLN A 197 26.26 5.94 2.14
CA GLN A 197 27.63 5.69 2.54
C GLN A 197 27.71 5.12 3.96
N ALA A 198 27.01 5.72 4.92
CA ALA A 198 26.97 5.22 6.30
C ALA A 198 26.40 3.79 6.40
N PHE A 199 25.39 3.47 5.60
CA PHE A 199 24.88 2.10 5.50
C PHE A 199 25.94 1.14 4.95
N PHE A 200 26.63 1.52 3.88
CA PHE A 200 27.69 0.70 3.29
C PHE A 200 28.87 0.50 4.22
N ASP A 201 29.33 1.52 4.93
CA ASP A 201 30.44 1.41 5.86
C ASP A 201 30.14 0.36 6.95
N ASN A 202 28.91 0.39 7.49
CA ASN A 202 28.45 -0.62 8.45
C ASN A 202 28.32 -2.02 7.84
N LEU A 203 27.75 -2.12 6.63
CA LEU A 203 27.60 -3.39 5.93
C LEU A 203 28.97 -4.04 5.65
N VAL A 204 29.93 -3.27 5.15
CA VAL A 204 31.28 -3.76 4.83
C VAL A 204 31.99 -4.22 6.09
N ALA A 205 31.90 -3.46 7.19
CA ALA A 205 32.48 -3.85 8.47
C ALA A 205 31.95 -5.22 8.94
N GLU A 206 30.64 -5.45 8.88
CA GLU A 206 30.06 -6.73 9.29
C GLU A 206 30.35 -7.88 8.31
N LEU A 207 30.45 -7.60 7.00
CA LEU A 207 30.85 -8.61 6.02
C LEU A 207 32.32 -9.03 6.14
N ASP A 208 33.21 -8.09 6.48
CA ASP A 208 34.62 -8.39 6.79
C ASP A 208 34.73 -9.28 8.04
N ARG A 209 33.90 -9.06 9.08
CA ARG A 209 33.90 -9.87 10.31
C ARG A 209 33.51 -11.34 10.11
N VAL A 210 32.66 -11.62 9.13
CA VAL A 210 32.22 -13.00 8.79
C VAL A 210 33.00 -13.59 7.62
N GLU A 211 34.12 -12.96 7.22
CA GLU A 211 35.00 -13.39 6.14
C GLU A 211 34.28 -13.61 4.80
N PHE A 212 33.22 -12.83 4.54
CA PHE A 212 32.46 -12.92 3.28
C PHE A 212 33.25 -12.35 2.09
N LEU A 213 34.09 -11.34 2.31
CA LEU A 213 34.85 -10.65 1.27
C LEU A 213 36.15 -11.39 0.89
N CYS A 214 36.03 -12.69 0.63
CA CYS A 214 37.13 -13.57 0.24
C CYS A 214 36.88 -14.22 -1.14
N PRO A 215 37.95 -14.50 -1.93
CA PRO A 215 39.35 -14.24 -1.63
C PRO A 215 39.74 -12.75 -1.82
N PRO A 216 40.84 -12.26 -1.22
CA PRO A 216 41.18 -10.83 -1.16
C PRO A 216 41.25 -10.14 -2.53
N GLU A 217 41.71 -10.85 -3.57
CA GLU A 217 41.82 -10.33 -4.93
C GLU A 217 40.47 -10.01 -5.58
N LYS A 218 39.35 -10.51 -5.04
CA LYS A 218 37.99 -10.22 -5.52
C LYS A 218 37.25 -9.17 -4.69
N ARG A 219 37.81 -8.74 -3.55
CA ARG A 219 37.15 -7.87 -2.58
C ARG A 219 36.61 -6.60 -3.22
N ASP A 220 37.44 -5.88 -3.98
CA ASP A 220 37.05 -4.60 -4.56
C ASP A 220 35.91 -4.76 -5.58
N THR A 221 35.95 -5.81 -6.40
CA THR A 221 34.85 -6.14 -7.33
C THR A 221 33.57 -6.49 -6.58
N MET A 222 33.65 -7.26 -5.49
CA MET A 222 32.48 -7.61 -4.66
C MET A 222 31.85 -6.36 -4.02
N LEU A 223 32.66 -5.43 -3.52
CA LEU A 223 32.19 -4.18 -2.93
C LEU A 223 31.49 -3.28 -3.96
N VAL A 224 32.07 -3.17 -5.16
CA VAL A 224 31.43 -2.44 -6.27
C VAL A 224 30.09 -3.07 -6.63
N ASN A 225 30.02 -4.41 -6.72
CA ASN A 225 28.78 -5.12 -7.02
C ASN A 225 27.72 -4.93 -5.93
N LEU A 226 28.10 -5.05 -4.66
CA LEU A 226 27.21 -4.76 -3.53
C LEU A 226 26.70 -3.32 -3.60
N ARG A 227 27.59 -2.36 -3.88
CA ARG A 227 27.22 -0.96 -4.02
C ARG A 227 26.18 -0.75 -5.13
N ASN A 228 26.43 -1.34 -6.29
CA ASN A 228 25.55 -1.24 -7.45
C ASN A 228 24.16 -1.87 -7.22
N ILE A 229 24.05 -2.89 -6.37
CA ILE A 229 22.75 -3.48 -6.02
C ILE A 229 21.87 -2.45 -5.30
N PHE A 230 22.37 -1.80 -4.24
CA PHE A 230 21.54 -0.87 -3.48
C PHE A 230 21.39 0.49 -4.16
N THR A 231 22.32 0.94 -4.99
CA THR A 231 22.13 2.20 -5.75
C THR A 231 21.10 2.04 -6.86
N ARG A 232 21.04 0.90 -7.55
CA ARG A 232 20.02 0.61 -8.57
C ARG A 232 18.61 0.44 -7.98
N MET A 233 18.51 0.16 -6.68
CA MET A 233 17.23 0.05 -5.97
C MET A 233 16.53 1.41 -5.79
N ASP A 234 17.24 2.53 -5.95
CA ASP A 234 16.78 3.89 -5.65
C ASP A 234 16.08 3.99 -4.27
N PRO A 235 16.79 3.62 -3.18
CA PRO A 235 16.17 3.41 -1.88
C PRO A 235 15.71 4.71 -1.23
N THR A 236 14.59 4.63 -0.53
CA THR A 236 14.16 5.68 0.38
C THR A 236 14.94 5.65 1.70
N LYS A 237 14.86 6.74 2.48
CA LYS A 237 15.41 6.80 3.85
C LYS A 237 14.89 5.65 4.71
N GLN A 238 13.60 5.31 4.58
CA GLN A 238 12.97 4.23 5.32
C GLN A 238 13.52 2.85 4.91
N ASP A 239 13.82 2.64 3.62
CA ASP A 239 14.41 1.38 3.14
C ASP A 239 15.80 1.17 3.74
N ILE A 240 16.65 2.20 3.69
CA ILE A 240 18.00 2.14 4.28
C ILE A 240 17.93 1.93 5.79
N HIS A 241 17.01 2.60 6.49
CA HIS A 241 16.84 2.36 7.92
C HIS A 241 16.42 0.92 8.23
N THR A 242 15.49 0.37 7.44
CA THR A 242 14.98 -1.00 7.61
C THR A 242 16.06 -2.03 7.31
N LEU A 243 16.82 -1.84 6.22
CA LEU A 243 17.91 -2.72 5.82
C LEU A 243 19.06 -2.69 6.81
N HIS A 244 19.45 -1.50 7.27
CA HIS A 244 20.46 -1.34 8.32
C HIS A 244 20.05 -2.10 9.58
N GLY A 245 18.82 -1.89 10.07
CA GLY A 245 18.30 -2.59 11.23
C GLY A 245 18.27 -4.11 11.07
N ALA A 246 17.90 -4.62 9.89
CA ALA A 246 17.90 -6.04 9.59
C ALA A 246 19.31 -6.64 9.59
N ILE A 247 20.27 -5.97 8.95
CA ILE A 247 21.66 -6.43 8.87
C ILE A 247 22.32 -6.42 10.25
N MET A 248 22.16 -5.35 11.02
CA MET A 248 22.71 -5.27 12.38
C MET A 248 22.10 -6.34 13.29
N ALA A 249 20.79 -6.62 13.18
CA ALA A 249 20.15 -7.66 13.97
C ALA A 249 20.66 -9.09 13.64
N ILE A 250 21.04 -9.33 12.37
CA ILE A 250 21.68 -10.59 11.95
C ILE A 250 23.12 -10.65 12.46
N ALA A 251 23.89 -9.56 12.29
CA ALA A 251 25.31 -9.53 12.58
C ALA A 251 25.63 -9.55 14.09
N GLU A 252 24.90 -8.78 14.89
CA GLU A 252 25.11 -8.70 16.34
C GLU A 252 24.33 -9.78 17.13
N GLY A 253 23.44 -10.51 16.46
CA GLY A 253 22.42 -11.33 17.11
C GLY A 253 21.39 -10.49 17.87
N ARG A 254 20.28 -11.12 18.31
CA ARG A 254 19.31 -10.43 19.16
C ARG A 254 19.97 -10.05 20.50
N LYS A 255 20.11 -8.75 20.78
CA LYS A 255 20.34 -8.26 22.14
C LYS A 255 19.12 -8.63 23.00
N GLY A 256 19.23 -9.72 23.76
CA GLY A 256 18.25 -10.21 24.73
C GLY A 256 16.97 -10.85 24.13
N PRO A 257 16.21 -11.65 24.92
CA PRO A 257 15.16 -12.47 24.35
C PRO A 257 13.91 -11.64 23.99
N ALA A 258 13.58 -11.69 22.71
CA ALA A 258 12.29 -11.42 22.07
C ALA A 258 11.32 -10.48 22.84
N LYS A 259 11.45 -9.18 22.56
CA LYS A 259 10.56 -8.05 22.96
C LYS A 259 11.03 -7.23 24.19
N GLY A 260 12.27 -6.74 24.13
CA GLY A 260 12.55 -5.34 24.50
C GLY A 260 13.15 -5.08 25.89
N GLY A 261 13.99 -6.00 26.41
CA GLY A 261 14.81 -5.75 27.60
C GLY A 261 16.22 -5.31 27.26
N VAL A 262 16.79 -4.46 28.11
CA VAL A 262 18.20 -4.04 28.10
C VAL A 262 19.05 -4.99 28.96
N LEU A 263 18.43 -5.70 29.90
CA LEU A 263 19.07 -6.55 30.91
C LEU A 263 18.82 -8.05 30.66
N ASP A 264 19.80 -8.89 30.98
CA ASP A 264 19.64 -10.34 31.10
C ASP A 264 18.89 -10.74 32.40
N GLY A 265 18.64 -12.04 32.59
CA GLY A 265 17.86 -12.55 33.73
C GLY A 265 18.49 -12.28 35.10
N GLU A 266 19.82 -12.39 35.22
CA GLU A 266 20.56 -12.13 36.46
C GLU A 266 20.57 -10.63 36.78
N GLN A 267 20.83 -9.80 35.77
CA GLN A 267 20.79 -8.35 35.85
C GLN A 267 19.38 -7.82 36.19
N ALA A 268 18.32 -8.45 35.66
CA ALA A 268 16.94 -8.13 35.98
C ALA A 268 16.60 -8.45 37.46
N THR A 269 17.12 -9.56 38.00
CA THR A 269 16.98 -9.91 39.42
C THR A 269 17.72 -8.90 40.30
N ARG A 270 18.94 -8.53 39.92
CA ARG A 270 19.74 -7.50 40.62
C ARG A 270 19.07 -6.12 40.64
N LEU A 271 18.41 -5.73 39.55
CA LEU A 271 17.62 -4.50 39.48
C LEU A 271 16.50 -4.48 40.52
N ARG A 272 15.80 -5.61 40.72
CA ARG A 272 14.72 -5.73 41.70
C ARG A 272 15.23 -5.58 43.14
N ALA A 273 16.39 -6.16 43.44
CA ALA A 273 17.06 -5.97 44.73
C ALA A 273 17.37 -4.50 45.01
N LEU A 274 18.00 -3.80 44.06
CA LEU A 274 18.33 -2.38 44.20
C LEU A 274 17.09 -1.48 44.37
N LEU A 275 16.00 -1.81 43.66
CA LEU A 275 14.74 -1.09 43.79
C LEU A 275 14.10 -1.29 45.17
N ALA A 276 14.14 -2.49 45.71
CA ALA A 276 13.62 -2.80 47.05
C ALA A 276 14.45 -2.13 48.16
N GLU A 277 15.78 -2.12 48.04
CA GLU A 277 16.68 -1.42 48.97
C GLU A 277 16.40 0.09 48.99
N ARG A 278 16.20 0.69 47.81
CA ARG A 278 15.82 2.10 47.70
C ARG A 278 14.46 2.40 48.33
N ALA A 279 13.49 1.50 48.19
CA ALA A 279 12.18 1.64 48.82
C ALA A 279 12.27 1.56 50.36
N ALA A 280 13.15 0.71 50.90
CA ALA A 280 13.36 0.56 52.34
C ALA A 280 14.07 1.76 53.01
N ALA A 281 14.83 2.57 52.26
CA ALA A 281 15.63 3.68 52.78
C ALA A 281 14.85 4.98 53.10
N GLY A 282 13.53 5.03 52.87
CA GLY A 282 12.61 5.99 53.53
C GLY A 282 12.82 7.50 53.28
N GLY A 283 12.49 8.00 52.08
CA GLY A 283 12.25 9.44 51.85
C GLY A 283 10.79 9.74 51.53
N PRO A 284 10.10 10.69 52.22
CA PRO A 284 8.86 11.27 51.74
C PRO A 284 9.20 12.20 50.55
N ASP A 285 8.41 12.13 49.49
CA ASP A 285 8.59 12.84 48.21
C ASP A 285 9.76 12.38 47.33
N ALA A 286 9.67 11.15 46.81
CA ALA A 286 10.28 10.84 45.51
C ALA A 286 9.35 11.32 44.39
N GLU A 287 9.29 12.64 44.18
CA GLU A 287 8.76 13.20 42.95
C GLU A 287 9.50 12.60 41.74
N GLY A 288 8.72 12.22 40.73
CA GLY A 288 9.16 12.39 39.35
C GLY A 288 9.90 11.24 38.66
N GLY A 289 10.26 10.16 39.35
CA GLY A 289 10.48 8.89 38.66
C GLY A 289 9.11 8.25 38.40
N SER A 290 8.33 8.74 37.42
CA SER A 290 6.92 8.34 37.20
C SER A 290 6.76 6.84 37.49
N LEU A 291 5.90 6.46 38.44
CA LEU A 291 5.61 5.05 38.75
C LEU A 291 5.30 4.23 37.48
N ARG A 292 4.78 4.92 36.44
CA ARG A 292 4.59 4.40 35.09
C ARG A 292 5.89 4.10 34.34
N GLY A 293 6.92 4.95 34.51
CA GLY A 293 8.29 4.75 34.04
C GLY A 293 8.97 3.55 34.71
N LEU A 294 8.84 3.39 36.03
CA LEU A 294 9.32 2.20 36.74
C LEU A 294 8.60 0.93 36.26
N ALA A 295 7.27 0.96 36.19
CA ALA A 295 6.47 -0.14 35.61
C ALA A 295 6.89 -0.48 34.17
N ARG A 296 7.24 0.53 33.36
CA ARG A 296 7.74 0.33 31.99
C ARG A 296 9.13 -0.31 31.99
N MET A 297 10.01 0.08 32.91
CA MET A 297 11.34 -0.49 33.07
C MET A 297 11.27 -1.96 33.49
N LEU A 298 10.39 -2.31 34.42
CA LEU A 298 10.16 -3.71 34.84
C LEU A 298 9.59 -4.55 33.68
N ARG A 299 8.61 -4.03 32.92
CA ARG A 299 8.04 -4.74 31.74
C ARG A 299 9.02 -4.98 30.62
N ARG A 300 10.01 -4.09 30.49
CA ARG A 300 11.09 -4.22 29.53
C ARG A 300 12.08 -5.28 29.99
N ASN A 301 12.34 -5.39 31.29
CA ASN A 301 13.36 -6.27 31.86
C ASN A 301 12.75 -7.35 32.78
N PRO A 302 11.97 -8.31 32.24
CA PRO A 302 11.38 -9.36 33.05
C PRO A 302 12.41 -10.42 33.46
N THR A 303 12.26 -10.98 34.66
CA THR A 303 13.00 -12.21 35.04
C THR A 303 12.52 -13.41 34.22
N ASP A 304 13.27 -14.52 34.27
CA ASP A 304 12.90 -15.73 33.53
C ASP A 304 11.57 -16.33 34.02
N ALA A 305 11.35 -16.37 35.34
CA ALA A 305 10.09 -16.80 35.93
C ALA A 305 8.92 -15.89 35.53
N GLU A 306 9.10 -14.55 35.56
CA GLU A 306 8.06 -13.62 35.09
C GLU A 306 7.72 -13.83 33.62
N ARG A 307 8.74 -14.04 32.78
CA ARG A 307 8.56 -14.24 31.34
C ARG A 307 7.77 -15.53 31.09
N LEU A 308 8.17 -16.62 31.73
CA LEU A 308 7.56 -17.93 31.57
C LEU A 308 6.11 -17.94 32.06
N LEU A 309 5.85 -17.36 33.23
CA LEU A 309 4.50 -17.24 33.78
C LEU A 309 3.61 -16.35 32.89
N TRP A 310 4.12 -15.20 32.44
CA TRP A 310 3.36 -14.30 31.56
C TRP A 310 2.96 -14.95 30.24
N GLU A 311 3.87 -15.72 29.63
CA GLU A 311 3.59 -16.43 28.39
C GLU A 311 2.43 -17.40 28.55
N HIS A 312 2.41 -18.15 29.65
CA HIS A 312 1.35 -19.12 29.94
C HIS A 312 0.04 -18.45 30.34
N LEU A 313 0.06 -17.44 31.21
CA LEU A 313 -1.14 -16.68 31.58
C LEU A 313 -1.83 -16.05 30.36
N ARG A 314 -1.08 -15.69 29.31
CA ARG A 314 -1.63 -15.10 28.10
C ARG A 314 -2.22 -16.14 27.14
N LYS A 315 -1.65 -17.34 27.09
CA LYS A 315 -2.02 -18.40 26.13
C LYS A 315 -3.09 -19.35 26.69
N ASP A 316 -3.06 -19.60 27.99
CA ASP A 316 -3.98 -20.51 28.65
C ASP A 316 -5.37 -19.89 28.77
N ARG A 317 -6.37 -20.62 28.27
CA ARG A 317 -7.75 -20.14 28.12
C ARG A 317 -8.42 -19.79 29.46
N ARG A 318 -7.92 -20.34 30.58
CA ARG A 318 -8.39 -20.03 31.94
C ARG A 318 -8.03 -18.62 32.39
N PHE A 319 -6.95 -18.04 31.84
CA PHE A 319 -6.35 -16.79 32.31
C PHE A 319 -6.21 -15.71 31.23
N ALA A 320 -6.42 -16.08 29.96
CA ALA A 320 -6.26 -15.17 28.82
C ALA A 320 -7.15 -13.93 28.97
N GLY A 321 -6.52 -12.75 29.00
CA GLY A 321 -7.21 -11.47 29.18
C GLY A 321 -7.45 -11.07 30.65
N THR A 322 -7.17 -11.97 31.60
CA THR A 322 -7.48 -11.77 33.03
C THR A 322 -6.42 -10.97 33.77
N PHE A 323 -5.14 -11.18 33.44
CA PHE A 323 -4.01 -10.57 34.14
C PHE A 323 -3.30 -9.50 33.32
N LYS A 324 -2.77 -8.49 34.02
CA LYS A 324 -1.87 -7.47 33.50
C LYS A 324 -0.54 -7.55 34.26
N ARG A 325 0.59 -7.53 33.55
CA ARG A 325 1.93 -7.54 34.16
C ARG A 325 2.39 -6.15 34.61
N GLN A 326 3.00 -6.06 35.80
CA GLN A 326 3.66 -4.88 36.36
C GLN A 326 2.84 -3.59 36.17
N THR A 327 1.54 -3.68 36.44
CA THR A 327 0.61 -2.55 36.33
C THR A 327 0.45 -1.92 37.71
N PRO A 328 0.68 -0.60 37.87
CA PRO A 328 0.54 0.03 39.18
C PRO A 328 -0.86 -0.14 39.79
N VAL A 329 -0.89 -0.47 41.09
CA VAL A 329 -2.06 -0.46 41.95
C VAL A 329 -1.77 0.53 43.09
N GLY A 330 -2.32 1.74 42.97
CA GLY A 330 -1.93 2.86 43.83
C GLY A 330 -0.43 3.14 43.74
N ARG A 331 0.26 3.05 44.87
CA ARG A 331 1.71 3.31 44.98
C ARG A 331 2.60 2.07 44.76
N HIS A 332 2.00 0.91 44.54
CA HIS A 332 2.75 -0.35 44.42
C HIS A 332 2.61 -0.97 43.03
N ILE A 333 3.58 -1.80 42.64
CA ILE A 333 3.60 -2.49 41.35
C ILE A 333 3.76 -4.00 41.63
N PRO A 334 2.68 -4.78 41.61
CA PRO A 334 2.79 -6.24 41.67
C PRO A 334 3.28 -6.82 40.35
N ASP A 335 3.88 -8.01 40.38
CA ASP A 335 4.39 -8.68 39.16
C ASP A 335 3.25 -8.94 38.16
N PHE A 336 2.11 -9.43 38.64
CA PHE A 336 0.88 -9.53 37.87
C PHE A 336 -0.34 -9.11 38.70
N VAL A 337 -1.34 -8.53 38.06
CA VAL A 337 -2.59 -8.15 38.71
C VAL A 337 -3.78 -8.41 37.81
N SER A 338 -4.85 -8.95 38.39
CA SER A 338 -6.18 -8.98 37.83
C SER A 338 -7.08 -8.01 38.60
N PHE A 339 -7.50 -6.94 37.93
CA PHE A 339 -8.44 -5.98 38.49
C PHE A 339 -9.86 -6.59 38.67
N PRO A 340 -10.41 -7.33 37.70
CA PRO A 340 -11.75 -7.93 37.85
C PRO A 340 -11.87 -8.89 39.04
N HIS A 341 -10.86 -9.74 39.26
CA HIS A 341 -10.89 -10.73 40.35
C HIS A 341 -10.20 -10.26 41.64
N ARG A 342 -9.73 -9.01 41.66
CA ARG A 342 -8.94 -8.41 42.75
C ARG A 342 -7.85 -9.35 43.28
N ILE A 343 -7.04 -9.89 42.38
CA ILE A 343 -5.90 -10.76 42.72
C ILE A 343 -4.60 -10.13 42.22
N ALA A 344 -3.59 -10.08 43.06
CA ALA A 344 -2.22 -9.78 42.69
C ALA A 344 -1.35 -11.05 42.86
N ILE A 345 -0.43 -11.27 41.92
CA ILE A 345 0.55 -12.35 41.98
C ILE A 345 1.93 -11.71 42.21
N GLU A 346 2.66 -12.24 43.18
CA GLU A 346 4.03 -11.84 43.50
C GLU A 346 4.93 -13.07 43.39
N LEU A 347 6.02 -12.94 42.65
CA LEU A 347 7.01 -14.00 42.54
C LEU A 347 7.99 -13.93 43.73
N VAL A 348 8.36 -15.10 44.22
CA VAL A 348 9.32 -15.28 45.32
C VAL A 348 10.55 -15.95 44.75
N ASN A 349 11.65 -15.20 44.62
CA ASN A 349 12.91 -15.76 44.18
C ASN A 349 13.61 -16.47 45.36
N PRO A 350 14.45 -17.50 45.09
CA PRO A 350 15.35 -18.02 46.10
C PRO A 350 16.33 -16.93 46.55
N ASP A 351 16.78 -17.01 47.80
CA ASP A 351 17.83 -16.16 48.38
C ASP A 351 17.56 -14.64 48.32
N GLU A 352 16.28 -14.24 48.43
CA GLU A 352 15.89 -12.84 48.52
C GLU A 352 16.50 -12.15 49.75
N SER A 353 16.98 -10.92 49.57
CA SER A 353 17.44 -10.10 50.69
C SER A 353 16.28 -9.67 51.59
N ASP A 354 16.57 -9.40 52.87
CA ASP A 354 15.56 -8.94 53.82
C ASP A 354 14.81 -7.68 53.35
N ALA A 355 15.46 -6.84 52.54
CA ALA A 355 14.83 -5.66 51.94
C ALA A 355 13.71 -6.04 50.96
N ILE A 356 13.94 -7.04 50.09
CA ILE A 356 12.94 -7.54 49.15
C ILE A 356 11.77 -8.19 49.90
N VAL A 357 12.07 -9.00 50.92
CA VAL A 357 11.06 -9.66 51.75
C VAL A 357 10.18 -8.63 52.46
N ARG A 358 10.77 -7.59 53.05
CA ARG A 358 10.03 -6.49 53.69
C ARG A 358 9.19 -5.68 52.69
N ASP A 359 9.74 -5.30 51.54
CA ASP A 359 8.99 -4.54 50.51
C ASP A 359 7.78 -5.33 50.01
N ARG A 360 7.95 -6.63 49.73
CA ARG A 360 6.84 -7.51 49.35
C ARG A 360 5.79 -7.63 50.46
N ALA A 361 6.21 -7.77 51.72
CA ALA A 361 5.30 -7.86 52.85
C ALA A 361 4.48 -6.56 53.04
N MET A 362 5.12 -5.39 52.94
CA MET A 362 4.46 -4.08 52.99
C MET A 362 3.45 -3.91 51.86
N ARG A 363 3.85 -4.29 50.64
CA ARG A 363 2.99 -4.26 49.46
C ARG A 363 1.78 -5.18 49.62
N LYS A 364 2.00 -6.40 50.11
CA LYS A 364 0.93 -7.37 50.39
C LYS A 364 -0.09 -6.79 51.37
N ALA A 365 0.36 -6.29 52.51
CA ALA A 365 -0.53 -5.69 53.51
C ALA A 365 -1.33 -4.51 52.95
N TRP A 366 -0.70 -3.66 52.13
CA TRP A 366 -1.37 -2.51 51.51
C TRP A 366 -2.46 -2.91 50.50
N LEU A 367 -2.21 -3.97 49.72
CA LEU A 367 -3.14 -4.55 48.75
C LEU A 367 -4.31 -5.25 49.46
N GLU A 368 -4.03 -6.04 50.49
CA GLU A 368 -5.05 -6.75 51.29
C GLU A 368 -5.98 -5.78 52.04
N ALA A 369 -5.45 -4.67 52.57
CA ALA A 369 -6.26 -3.59 53.15
C ALA A 369 -7.19 -2.89 52.13
N ARG A 370 -7.07 -3.22 50.84
CA ARG A 370 -7.90 -2.76 49.73
C ARG A 370 -8.50 -3.93 48.99
N ASP A 371 -8.88 -4.99 49.69
CA ASP A 371 -9.62 -6.15 49.17
C ASP A 371 -8.94 -6.84 47.97
N TYR A 372 -7.62 -6.74 47.82
CA TYR A 372 -6.88 -7.59 46.90
C TYR A 372 -6.40 -8.83 47.65
N ARG A 373 -6.56 -10.00 47.03
CA ARG A 373 -5.89 -11.23 47.47
C ARG A 373 -4.52 -11.32 46.83
N VAL A 374 -3.50 -11.65 47.61
CA VAL A 374 -2.12 -11.74 47.14
C VAL A 374 -1.69 -13.19 47.10
N ALA A 375 -1.42 -13.70 45.89
CA ALA A 375 -0.90 -15.04 45.66
C ALA A 375 0.63 -14.98 45.53
N LEU A 376 1.32 -15.60 46.49
CA LEU A 376 2.77 -15.77 46.43
C LEU A 376 3.09 -17.03 45.61
N VAL A 377 3.97 -16.89 44.63
CA VAL A 377 4.39 -17.99 43.75
C VAL A 377 5.90 -18.08 43.75
N ALA A 378 6.46 -19.22 44.16
CA ALA A 378 7.91 -19.42 44.10
C ALA A 378 8.39 -19.43 42.65
N ALA A 379 9.45 -18.67 42.34
CA ALA A 379 10.05 -18.61 41.02
C ALA A 379 10.57 -19.97 40.55
N THR A 380 11.07 -20.79 41.50
CA THR A 380 11.48 -22.18 41.27
C THR A 380 10.32 -23.09 40.86
N ASP A 381 9.11 -22.84 41.36
CA ASP A 381 7.94 -23.62 40.95
C ASP A 381 7.52 -23.25 39.52
N VAL A 382 7.65 -21.97 39.14
CA VAL A 382 7.34 -21.51 37.79
C VAL A 382 8.26 -22.15 36.76
N THR A 383 9.55 -22.25 37.06
CA THR A 383 10.54 -22.86 36.18
C THR A 383 10.55 -24.39 36.23
N GLY A 384 10.16 -24.98 37.37
CA GLY A 384 10.13 -26.43 37.58
C GLY A 384 8.84 -27.13 37.14
N ASP A 385 7.67 -26.61 37.53
CA ASP A 385 6.35 -27.18 37.21
C ASP A 385 5.29 -26.09 37.04
N ILE A 386 5.29 -25.49 35.85
CA ILE A 386 4.32 -24.45 35.49
C ILE A 386 2.87 -24.95 35.53
N ALA A 387 2.62 -26.22 35.26
CA ALA A 387 1.27 -26.77 35.24
C ALA A 387 0.66 -26.79 36.65
N ALA A 388 1.44 -27.21 37.66
CA ALA A 388 1.03 -27.14 39.06
C ALA A 388 0.79 -25.69 39.51
N VAL A 389 1.64 -24.75 39.11
CA VAL A 389 1.44 -23.31 39.41
C VAL A 389 0.11 -22.81 38.83
N LEU A 390 -0.18 -23.11 37.56
CA LEU A 390 -1.42 -22.69 36.91
C LEU A 390 -2.66 -23.31 37.60
N ALA A 391 -2.63 -24.59 37.97
CA ALA A 391 -3.73 -25.23 38.71
C ALA A 391 -4.00 -24.55 40.06
N ARG A 392 -2.95 -24.17 40.80
CA ARG A 392 -3.10 -23.41 42.06
C ARG A 392 -3.70 -22.01 41.81
N LEU A 393 -3.26 -21.32 40.76
CA LEU A 393 -3.79 -19.99 40.40
C LEU A 393 -5.25 -20.05 39.97
N GLU A 394 -5.67 -21.12 39.28
CA GLU A 394 -7.08 -21.36 38.95
C GLU A 394 -7.93 -21.54 40.20
N ALA A 395 -7.47 -22.33 41.17
CA ALA A 395 -8.17 -22.50 42.45
C ALA A 395 -8.29 -21.18 43.24
N VAL A 396 -7.30 -20.29 43.13
CA VAL A 396 -7.36 -18.95 43.71
C VAL A 396 -8.40 -18.07 43.01
N LEU A 397 -8.51 -18.14 41.68
CA LEU A 397 -9.54 -17.42 40.92
C LEU A 397 -10.95 -17.96 41.18
N ALA A 398 -11.12 -19.27 41.35
CA ALA A 398 -12.44 -19.88 41.58
C ALA A 398 -13.06 -19.55 42.95
N ARG A 399 -12.26 -19.07 43.89
CA ARG A 399 -12.71 -18.57 45.21
C ARG A 399 -13.05 -17.07 45.19
N ALA A 400 -13.17 -16.46 44.01
CA ALA A 400 -13.43 -15.01 43.81
C ALA A 400 -14.92 -14.69 43.75
#